data_AF-A0A5M4DCR7-F1
#
_entry.id   AF-A0A5M4DCR7-F1
#
_cell.length_a   1.000
_cell.length_b   1.000
_cell.length_c   1.000
_cell.angle_alpha   90.00
_cell.angle_beta   90.00
_cell.angle_gamma   90.00
#
_symmetry.space_group_name_H-M   'P 1'
#
loop_
_entity.id
_entity.type
_entity.pdbx_description
1 polymer ?
#
loop_
_entity_poly.entity_id
_entity_poly.type
_entity_poly.pdbx_seq_one_letter_code
_entity_poly.pdbx_strand_id
1 'polypeptide(L)'
;GPIKLYNVIADIVGTERPDEMVIVCAHLDSWDGPGSVGANDNGTGVVSAMEAARILMKSGVKPKRTIRFALWTGEEQGLLGSRGYVQKHKDDWDKISLVLNDDGGTNYHGGYHVIESMAEMFRQAIAPVSEAFPDLPQRIEIVAQMPRGGSSDHASFNMVGVPGFYTIEAGRADYGHVWHTQNDRPEFSIPEYLVQSSVDHAAMSLYFANAASLLPRPATPVADRPLPSVPEFGGWRIFDPLEEHGPECDHDDDFAAYWWDRFLRELPRLARSFVRS
;
A
#
# COMPACT_ATOMS: atom_id res chain seq x y z
N GLY A 1 -25.31 0.45 -17.54
CA GLY A 1 -25.86 1.52 -16.66
C GLY A 1 -24.84 1.78 -15.56
N PRO A 2 -24.94 2.85 -14.75
CA PRO A 2 -23.94 3.06 -13.72
C PRO A 2 -24.04 1.97 -12.64
N ILE A 3 -22.96 1.21 -12.48
CA ILE A 3 -22.77 0.17 -11.46
C ILE A 3 -22.12 0.83 -10.23
N LYS A 4 -22.68 0.68 -9.04
CA LYS A 4 -22.02 1.20 -7.84
C LYS A 4 -20.76 0.39 -7.57
N LEU A 5 -19.65 1.10 -7.32
CA LEU A 5 -18.39 0.53 -6.89
C LEU A 5 -18.14 0.90 -5.43
N TYR A 6 -17.53 -0.01 -4.67
CA TYR A 6 -17.20 0.17 -3.25
C TYR A 6 -15.72 -0.11 -3.01
N ASN A 7 -15.03 0.82 -2.37
CA ASN A 7 -13.70 0.56 -1.81
C ASN A 7 -13.87 -0.22 -0.51
N VAL A 8 -12.90 -1.08 -0.18
CA VAL A 8 -12.80 -1.73 1.13
C VAL A 8 -11.73 -1.02 1.93
N ILE A 9 -12.07 -0.50 3.11
CA ILE A 9 -11.16 0.27 3.95
C ILE A 9 -11.19 -0.28 5.38
N ALA A 10 -10.02 -0.46 5.98
CA ALA A 10 -9.85 -0.89 7.36
C ALA A 10 -8.71 -0.11 8.03
N ASP A 11 -8.88 0.24 9.31
CA ASP A 11 -7.91 1.03 10.06
C ASP A 11 -7.38 0.30 11.29
N ILE A 12 -6.07 0.33 11.48
CA ILE A 12 -5.44 0.18 12.80
C ILE A 12 -5.27 1.58 13.37
N VAL A 13 -6.18 1.97 14.27
CA VAL A 13 -6.27 3.34 14.80
C VAL A 13 -5.05 3.70 15.65
N GLY A 14 -4.48 4.88 15.38
CA GLY A 14 -3.32 5.41 16.10
C GLY A 14 -3.63 5.81 17.55
N THR A 15 -2.61 5.79 18.42
CA THR A 15 -2.76 6.11 19.85
C THR A 15 -2.55 7.58 20.21
N GLU A 16 -1.71 8.30 19.47
CA GLU A 16 -1.32 9.68 19.78
C GLU A 16 -1.89 10.69 18.77
N ARG A 17 -1.88 10.32 17.49
CA ARG A 17 -2.27 11.14 16.34
C ARG A 17 -3.20 10.33 15.42
N PRO A 18 -4.40 9.95 15.90
CA PRO A 18 -5.31 9.07 15.17
C PRO A 18 -5.85 9.66 13.86
N ASP A 19 -5.77 10.98 13.70
CA ASP A 19 -6.17 11.72 12.51
C ASP A 19 -5.07 11.80 11.43
N GLU A 20 -3.82 11.57 11.79
CA GLU A 20 -2.70 11.38 10.84
C GLU A 20 -2.63 9.91 10.42
N MET A 21 -2.30 9.64 9.14
CA MET A 21 -2.31 8.27 8.63
C MET A 21 -1.19 7.93 7.64
N VAL A 22 -0.86 6.64 7.60
CA VAL A 22 -0.13 5.98 6.51
C VAL A 22 -1.12 5.05 5.80
N ILE A 23 -1.14 5.05 4.48
CA ILE A 23 -2.03 4.20 3.69
C ILE A 23 -1.20 3.08 3.05
N VAL A 24 -1.66 1.85 3.19
CA VAL A 24 -1.20 0.66 2.43
C VAL A 24 -2.34 0.25 1.51
N CYS A 25 -2.08 0.09 0.22
CA CYS A 25 -3.14 -0.18 -0.73
C CYS A 25 -2.75 -1.06 -1.92
N ALA A 26 -3.79 -1.58 -2.55
CA ALA A 26 -3.82 -2.35 -3.79
C ALA A 26 -5.23 -2.16 -4.40
N HIS A 27 -5.49 -2.65 -5.62
CA HIS A 27 -6.85 -2.67 -6.16
C HIS A 27 -7.47 -4.06 -6.12
N LEU A 28 -8.78 -4.10 -5.89
CA LEU A 28 -9.58 -5.30 -5.68
C LEU A 28 -10.31 -5.74 -6.96
N ASP A 29 -10.57 -4.82 -7.89
CA ASP A 29 -11.08 -5.20 -9.21
C ASP A 29 -9.99 -5.84 -10.06
N SER A 30 -10.39 -6.49 -11.15
CA SER A 30 -9.46 -7.11 -12.10
C SER A 30 -10.14 -7.25 -13.47
N TRP A 31 -9.36 -7.68 -14.47
CA TRP A 31 -9.92 -8.05 -15.77
C TRP A 31 -10.63 -9.41 -15.74
N ASP A 32 -11.79 -9.45 -16.38
CA ASP A 32 -12.69 -10.60 -16.45
C ASP A 32 -12.48 -11.49 -17.69
N GLY A 33 -11.29 -11.41 -18.30
CA GLY A 33 -10.93 -12.21 -19.47
C GLY A 33 -11.14 -13.72 -19.25
N PRO A 34 -11.47 -14.52 -20.29
CA PRO A 34 -11.80 -15.93 -20.12
C PRO A 34 -10.70 -16.73 -19.39
N GLY A 35 -11.00 -17.17 -18.16
CA GLY A 35 -10.07 -17.95 -17.34
C GLY A 35 -9.03 -17.14 -16.57
N SER A 36 -9.03 -15.81 -16.71
CA SER A 36 -8.39 -14.91 -15.74
C SER A 36 -9.17 -14.98 -14.42
N VAL A 37 -8.46 -14.92 -13.30
CA VAL A 37 -9.05 -14.74 -11.98
C VAL A 37 -8.49 -13.54 -11.23
N GLY A 38 -7.70 -12.68 -11.90
CA GLY A 38 -7.14 -11.48 -11.27
C GLY A 38 -6.11 -11.79 -10.17
N ALA A 39 -5.38 -12.91 -10.28
CA ALA A 39 -4.58 -13.40 -9.18
C ALA A 39 -3.35 -12.53 -8.89
N ASN A 40 -2.67 -12.07 -9.93
CA ASN A 40 -1.46 -11.26 -9.87
C ASN A 40 -1.78 -9.79 -10.18
N ASP A 41 -2.91 -9.52 -10.83
CA ASP A 41 -3.39 -8.17 -11.12
C ASP A 41 -4.85 -8.02 -10.66
N ASN A 42 -5.10 -7.70 -9.39
CA ASN A 42 -4.11 -7.42 -8.33
C ASN A 42 -4.41 -8.18 -7.02
N GLY A 43 -4.73 -9.47 -7.17
CA GLY A 43 -4.90 -10.37 -6.03
C GLY A 43 -3.66 -10.47 -5.13
N THR A 44 -2.46 -10.38 -5.70
CA THR A 44 -1.18 -10.45 -4.96
C THR A 44 -0.99 -9.25 -4.05
N GLY A 45 -1.22 -8.02 -4.54
CA GLY A 45 -1.14 -6.83 -3.71
C GLY A 45 -2.23 -6.79 -2.64
N VAL A 46 -3.45 -7.26 -2.97
CA VAL A 46 -4.55 -7.40 -2.00
C VAL A 46 -4.15 -8.32 -0.85
N VAL A 47 -3.64 -9.54 -1.14
CA VAL A 47 -3.27 -10.47 -0.07
C VAL A 47 -2.06 -9.97 0.73
N SER A 48 -1.11 -9.28 0.10
CA SER A 48 0.03 -8.70 0.80
C SER A 48 -0.38 -7.54 1.73
N ALA A 49 -1.33 -6.69 1.33
CA ALA A 49 -1.90 -5.68 2.21
C ALA A 49 -2.70 -6.29 3.38
N MET A 50 -3.53 -7.30 3.11
CA MET A 50 -4.29 -8.00 4.15
C MET A 50 -3.39 -8.73 5.15
N GLU A 51 -2.33 -9.39 4.67
CA GLU A 51 -1.38 -10.08 5.51
C GLU A 51 -0.55 -9.10 6.36
N ALA A 52 -0.18 -7.94 5.81
CA ALA A 52 0.45 -6.87 6.58
C ALA A 52 -0.44 -6.39 7.75
N ALA A 53 -1.75 -6.22 7.51
CA ALA A 53 -2.70 -5.90 8.57
C ALA A 53 -2.73 -6.99 9.65
N ARG A 54 -2.79 -8.27 9.26
CA ARG A 54 -2.80 -9.41 10.18
C ARG A 54 -1.51 -9.50 11.00
N ILE A 55 -0.34 -9.29 10.38
CA ILE A 55 0.99 -9.25 11.04
C ILE A 55 0.98 -8.17 12.13
N LEU A 56 0.54 -6.95 11.81
CA LEU A 56 0.51 -5.84 12.75
C LEU A 56 -0.46 -6.09 13.90
N MET A 57 -1.68 -6.56 13.62
CA MET A 57 -2.66 -6.89 14.66
C MET A 57 -2.13 -7.98 15.61
N LYS A 58 -1.56 -9.06 15.07
CA LYS A 58 -1.02 -10.17 15.86
C LYS A 58 0.19 -9.75 16.71
N SER A 59 0.92 -8.69 16.31
CA SER A 59 2.08 -8.18 17.06
C SER A 59 1.70 -7.45 18.33
N GLY A 60 0.46 -6.98 18.43
CA GLY A 60 0.01 -6.11 19.50
C GLY A 60 0.65 -4.72 19.48
N VAL A 61 1.35 -4.34 18.40
CA VAL A 61 1.88 -2.98 18.24
C VAL A 61 0.74 -1.98 18.21
N LYS A 62 1.00 -0.81 18.78
CA LYS A 62 0.05 0.30 18.83
C LYS A 62 0.69 1.50 18.15
N PRO A 63 0.44 1.73 16.85
CA PRO A 63 1.10 2.81 16.13
C PRO A 63 0.66 4.17 16.67
N LYS A 64 1.53 5.18 16.58
CA LYS A 64 1.18 6.54 17.00
C LYS A 64 0.16 7.20 16.06
N ARG A 65 0.27 6.93 14.76
CA ARG A 65 -0.67 7.32 13.70
C ARG A 65 -1.54 6.15 13.26
N THR A 66 -2.64 6.44 12.60
CA THR A 66 -3.49 5.40 12.00
C THR A 66 -2.77 4.75 10.82
N ILE A 67 -2.82 3.42 10.72
CA ILE A 67 -2.44 2.68 9.52
C ILE A 67 -3.73 2.27 8.83
N ARG A 68 -3.96 2.79 7.63
CA ARG A 68 -5.14 2.52 6.82
C ARG A 68 -4.79 1.54 5.72
N PHE A 69 -5.57 0.47 5.63
CA PHE A 69 -5.56 -0.48 4.52
C PHE A 69 -6.71 -0.13 3.60
N ALA A 70 -6.42 0.05 2.31
CA ALA A 70 -7.44 0.38 1.32
C ALA A 70 -7.30 -0.52 0.10
N LEU A 71 -8.37 -1.26 -0.21
CA LEU A 71 -8.49 -2.05 -1.44
C LEU A 71 -9.43 -1.29 -2.38
N TRP A 72 -8.85 -0.69 -3.41
CA TRP A 72 -9.57 0.18 -4.33
C TRP A 72 -10.40 -0.62 -5.32
N THR A 73 -11.38 0.02 -5.94
CA THR A 73 -12.17 -0.58 -7.02
C THR A 73 -12.19 0.34 -8.22
N GLY A 74 -12.26 -0.24 -9.41
CA GLY A 74 -12.23 0.48 -10.68
C GLY A 74 -10.88 1.14 -10.96
N GLU A 75 -9.79 0.57 -10.47
CA GLU A 75 -8.42 0.93 -10.90
C GLU A 75 -8.34 0.75 -12.42
N GLU A 76 -8.77 -0.42 -12.90
CA GLU A 76 -8.64 -0.86 -14.29
C GLU A 76 -9.52 -0.05 -15.25
N GLN A 77 -10.55 0.64 -14.70
CA GLN A 77 -11.41 1.55 -15.45
C GLN A 77 -10.97 3.03 -15.35
N GLY A 78 -9.77 3.28 -14.82
CA GLY A 78 -9.15 4.59 -14.76
C GLY A 78 -9.13 5.21 -13.36
N LEU A 79 -8.72 4.42 -12.36
CA LEU A 79 -8.48 4.85 -10.97
C LEU A 79 -9.73 5.38 -10.28
N LEU A 80 -10.91 4.83 -10.58
CA LEU A 80 -12.20 5.39 -10.14
C LEU A 80 -12.31 5.42 -8.61
N GLY A 81 -11.93 4.33 -7.94
CA GLY A 81 -12.00 4.18 -6.49
C GLY A 81 -11.07 5.13 -5.75
N SER A 82 -9.79 5.16 -6.11
CA SER A 82 -8.80 6.04 -5.47
C SER A 82 -9.05 7.52 -5.79
N ARG A 83 -9.45 7.89 -7.01
CA ARG A 83 -9.84 9.27 -7.34
C ARG A 83 -11.04 9.73 -6.54
N GLY A 84 -12.05 8.87 -6.43
CA GLY A 84 -13.22 9.12 -5.60
C GLY A 84 -12.87 9.33 -4.14
N TYR A 85 -11.99 8.48 -3.61
CA TYR A 85 -11.49 8.59 -2.25
C TYR A 85 -10.76 9.92 -2.03
N VAL A 86 -9.80 10.27 -2.89
CA VAL A 86 -9.02 11.52 -2.82
C VAL A 86 -9.94 12.74 -2.88
N GLN A 87 -10.94 12.75 -3.77
CA GLN A 87 -11.89 13.85 -3.90
C GLN A 87 -12.78 14.00 -2.65
N LYS A 88 -13.25 12.89 -2.07
CA LYS A 88 -14.09 12.89 -0.87
C LYS A 88 -13.33 13.34 0.39
N HIS A 89 -12.04 12.98 0.49
CA HIS A 89 -11.21 13.22 1.69
C HIS A 89 -10.22 14.39 1.51
N LYS A 90 -10.63 15.43 0.77
CA LYS A 90 -9.80 16.61 0.51
C LYS A 90 -9.28 17.32 1.77
N ASP A 91 -10.07 17.28 2.83
CA ASP A 91 -9.75 17.96 4.09
C ASP A 91 -8.74 17.16 4.94
N ASP A 92 -8.40 15.94 4.52
CA ASP A 92 -7.44 15.05 5.20
C ASP A 92 -6.10 14.92 4.46
N TRP A 93 -5.94 15.52 3.26
CA TRP A 93 -4.72 15.37 2.46
C TRP A 93 -3.46 15.70 3.24
N ASP A 94 -3.48 16.79 4.02
CA ASP A 94 -2.34 17.23 4.81
C ASP A 94 -1.99 16.27 5.97
N LYS A 95 -2.89 15.36 6.34
CA LYS A 95 -2.71 14.38 7.42
C LYS A 95 -2.21 13.01 6.92
N ILE A 96 -2.27 12.76 5.61
CA ILE A 96 -1.74 11.52 5.01
C ILE A 96 -0.23 11.66 4.84
N SER A 97 0.55 10.91 5.63
CA SER A 97 2.02 10.90 5.55
C SER A 97 2.49 10.38 4.20
N LEU A 98 1.99 9.21 3.80
CA LEU A 98 2.30 8.58 2.52
C LEU A 98 1.29 7.49 2.17
N VAL A 99 1.34 7.05 0.92
CA VAL A 99 0.59 5.92 0.36
C VAL A 99 1.57 4.92 -0.25
N LEU A 100 1.56 3.66 0.24
CA LEU A 100 2.28 2.53 -0.34
C LEU A 100 1.31 1.73 -1.21
N ASN A 101 1.63 1.54 -2.48
CA ASN A 101 0.77 0.90 -3.47
C ASN A 101 1.49 -0.30 -4.09
N ASP A 102 0.95 -1.49 -3.85
CA ASP A 102 1.43 -2.74 -4.45
C ASP A 102 0.48 -3.14 -5.59
N ASP A 103 1.03 -3.06 -6.80
CA ASP A 103 0.30 -3.28 -8.06
C ASP A 103 1.26 -3.63 -9.20
N GLY A 104 2.33 -4.37 -8.90
CA GLY A 104 3.34 -4.77 -9.88
C GLY A 104 3.43 -6.27 -10.11
N GLY A 105 2.41 -7.01 -9.67
CA GLY A 105 2.34 -8.45 -9.79
C GLY A 105 2.82 -9.19 -8.56
N THR A 106 3.42 -10.36 -8.78
CA THR A 106 3.84 -11.28 -7.71
C THR A 106 5.34 -11.25 -7.42
N ASN A 107 6.07 -10.27 -7.95
CA ASN A 107 7.47 -10.09 -7.59
C ASN A 107 7.57 -9.65 -6.11
N TYR A 108 8.78 -9.55 -5.57
CA TYR A 108 8.96 -9.04 -4.21
C TYR A 108 9.18 -7.52 -4.25
N HIS A 109 8.85 -6.85 -3.15
CA HIS A 109 9.09 -5.42 -2.98
C HIS A 109 10.59 -5.14 -3.01
N GLY A 110 11.11 -4.76 -4.17
CA GLY A 110 12.51 -4.51 -4.47
C GLY A 110 12.96 -3.08 -4.23
N GLY A 111 12.07 -2.15 -3.84
CA GLY A 111 12.47 -0.79 -3.50
C GLY A 111 11.44 0.29 -3.76
N TYR A 112 11.92 1.55 -3.73
CA TYR A 112 11.08 2.74 -3.88
C TYR A 112 11.81 3.85 -4.64
N HIS A 113 11.07 4.56 -5.51
CA HIS A 113 11.50 5.83 -6.07
C HIS A 113 11.16 6.97 -5.11
N VAL A 114 12.15 7.72 -4.66
CA VAL A 114 11.97 8.78 -3.65
C VAL A 114 12.71 10.05 -4.04
N ILE A 115 12.23 11.20 -3.59
CA ILE A 115 13.03 12.44 -3.68
C ILE A 115 14.06 12.50 -2.54
N GLU A 116 15.13 13.27 -2.73
CA GLU A 116 16.25 13.36 -1.78
C GLU A 116 15.81 13.62 -0.33
N SER A 117 14.83 14.50 -0.13
CA SER A 117 14.34 14.86 1.21
C SER A 117 13.65 13.70 1.96
N MET A 118 13.29 12.62 1.28
CA MET A 118 12.65 11.43 1.85
C MET A 118 13.63 10.27 2.02
N ALA A 119 14.78 10.31 1.35
CA ALA A 119 15.65 9.16 1.16
C ALA A 119 16.15 8.56 2.48
N GLU A 120 16.47 9.40 3.46
CA GLU A 120 16.95 8.92 4.76
C GLU A 120 15.88 8.13 5.53
N MET A 121 14.64 8.64 5.58
CA MET A 121 13.53 7.93 6.25
C MET A 121 13.26 6.59 5.57
N PHE A 122 13.29 6.55 4.24
CA PHE A 122 13.11 5.31 3.49
C PHE A 122 14.24 4.30 3.73
N ARG A 123 15.50 4.74 3.74
CA ARG A 123 16.65 3.85 4.06
C ARG A 123 16.50 3.23 5.44
N GLN A 124 16.07 4.00 6.43
CA GLN A 124 15.81 3.49 7.77
C GLN A 124 14.62 2.54 7.81
N ALA A 125 13.57 2.82 7.04
CA ALA A 125 12.36 2.01 6.98
C ALA A 125 12.60 0.64 6.33
N ILE A 126 13.39 0.56 5.25
CA ILE A 126 13.68 -0.71 4.55
C ILE A 126 14.77 -1.55 5.22
N ALA A 127 15.62 -0.96 6.06
CA ALA A 127 16.77 -1.66 6.64
C ALA A 127 16.40 -2.95 7.41
N PRO A 128 15.35 -2.98 8.26
CA PRO A 128 14.86 -4.20 8.91
C PRO A 128 14.47 -5.31 7.94
N VAL A 129 13.81 -4.94 6.84
CA VAL A 129 13.32 -5.89 5.82
C VAL A 129 14.52 -6.43 5.04
N SER A 130 15.44 -5.57 4.64
CA SER A 130 16.69 -5.97 3.97
C SER A 130 17.57 -6.90 4.84
N GLU A 131 17.57 -6.72 6.16
CA GLU A 131 18.25 -7.64 7.10
C GLU A 131 17.52 -8.99 7.20
N ALA A 132 16.19 -8.98 7.23
CA ALA A 132 15.38 -10.19 7.31
C ALA A 132 15.41 -11.04 6.02
N PHE A 133 15.54 -10.37 4.86
CA PHE A 133 15.51 -10.97 3.52
C PHE A 133 16.76 -10.59 2.70
N PRO A 134 17.97 -11.03 3.10
CA PRO A 134 19.21 -10.64 2.43
C PRO A 134 19.29 -11.12 0.97
N ASP A 135 18.56 -12.17 0.61
CA ASP A 135 18.49 -12.72 -0.75
C ASP A 135 17.45 -12.00 -1.64
N LEU A 136 16.64 -11.10 -1.07
CA LEU A 136 15.62 -10.29 -1.75
C LEU A 136 15.90 -8.79 -1.51
N PRO A 137 16.98 -8.25 -2.08
CA PRO A 137 17.49 -6.93 -1.72
C PRO A 137 16.56 -5.81 -2.17
N GLN A 138 16.43 -4.80 -1.30
CA GLN A 138 15.70 -3.58 -1.59
C GLN A 138 16.64 -2.43 -1.95
N ARG A 139 16.17 -1.51 -2.79
CA ARG A 139 16.93 -0.31 -3.16
C ARG A 139 16.09 0.95 -3.09
N ILE A 140 16.76 2.06 -2.80
CA ILE A 140 16.18 3.39 -2.88
C ILE A 140 16.74 4.09 -4.11
N GLU A 141 15.86 4.42 -5.04
CA GLU A 141 16.21 5.15 -6.25
C GLU A 141 15.83 6.63 -6.10
N ILE A 142 16.84 7.50 -6.05
CA ILE A 142 16.58 8.94 -5.91
C ILE A 142 16.15 9.53 -7.26
N VAL A 143 14.97 10.13 -7.28
CA VAL A 143 14.40 10.85 -8.42
C VAL A 143 14.33 12.35 -8.14
N ALA A 144 14.40 13.17 -9.20
CA ALA A 144 14.36 14.63 -9.05
C ALA A 144 13.00 15.15 -8.57
N GLN A 145 11.92 14.44 -8.89
CA GLN A 145 10.55 14.79 -8.52
C GLN A 145 9.68 13.53 -8.45
N MET A 146 8.64 13.55 -7.61
CA MET A 146 7.66 12.46 -7.56
C MET A 146 6.88 12.36 -8.88
N PRO A 147 6.62 11.14 -9.40
CA PRO A 147 5.73 10.93 -10.54
C PRO A 147 4.34 11.48 -10.24
N ARG A 148 3.75 12.24 -11.17
CA ARG A 148 2.41 12.82 -11.01
C ARG A 148 1.29 12.04 -11.70
N GLY A 149 1.60 10.99 -12.46
CA GLY A 149 0.59 10.23 -13.17
C GLY A 149 1.13 8.93 -13.74
N GLY A 150 0.20 8.08 -14.16
CA GLY A 150 0.48 6.76 -14.73
C GLY A 150 0.65 5.66 -13.69
N SER A 151 0.55 4.42 -14.17
CA SER A 151 0.67 3.16 -13.45
C SER A 151 -0.54 2.73 -12.62
N SER A 152 -0.81 3.33 -11.44
CA SER A 152 -1.76 2.74 -10.46
C SER A 152 -2.33 3.78 -9.47
N ASP A 153 -3.09 3.34 -8.44
CA ASP A 153 -3.88 4.18 -7.53
C ASP A 153 -3.12 5.24 -6.74
N HIS A 154 -1.84 5.02 -6.42
CA HIS A 154 -0.95 6.04 -5.84
C HIS A 154 -0.89 7.34 -6.67
N ALA A 155 -1.12 7.27 -7.99
CA ALA A 155 -1.14 8.42 -8.87
C ALA A 155 -2.26 9.42 -8.50
N SER A 156 -3.40 8.94 -8.02
CA SER A 156 -4.52 9.78 -7.56
C SER A 156 -4.10 10.70 -6.41
N PHE A 157 -3.21 10.22 -5.53
CA PHE A 157 -2.67 10.97 -4.40
C PHE A 157 -1.56 11.94 -4.83
N ASN A 158 -0.64 11.48 -5.69
CA ASN A 158 0.44 12.32 -6.20
C ASN A 158 -0.08 13.55 -6.96
N MET A 159 -1.22 13.43 -7.65
CA MET A 159 -1.89 14.55 -8.33
C MET A 159 -2.30 15.69 -7.41
N VAL A 160 -2.53 15.42 -6.12
CA VAL A 160 -2.91 16.41 -5.10
C VAL A 160 -1.79 16.75 -4.13
N GLY A 161 -0.56 16.27 -4.39
CA GLY A 161 0.62 16.55 -3.56
C GLY A 161 0.77 15.62 -2.35
N VAL A 162 -0.07 14.58 -2.22
CA VAL A 162 0.12 13.54 -1.21
C VAL A 162 1.14 12.51 -1.73
N PRO A 163 2.25 12.23 -1.01
CA PRO A 163 3.26 11.27 -1.46
C PRO A 163 2.69 9.86 -1.61
N GLY A 164 2.57 9.39 -2.84
CA GLY A 164 2.21 8.03 -3.18
C GLY A 164 3.35 7.32 -3.92
N PHE A 165 3.60 6.08 -3.54
CA PHE A 165 4.71 5.27 -4.02
C PHE A 165 4.17 4.00 -4.67
N TYR A 166 4.44 3.84 -5.96
CA TYR A 166 4.42 2.52 -6.59
C TYR A 166 5.63 1.75 -6.09
N THR A 167 5.40 0.59 -5.47
CA THR A 167 6.49 -0.26 -5.01
C THR A 167 7.26 -0.80 -6.21
N ILE A 168 8.60 -0.69 -6.18
CA ILE A 168 9.43 -1.25 -7.24
C ILE A 168 9.41 -2.77 -7.07
N GLU A 169 8.87 -3.48 -8.05
CA GLU A 169 8.89 -4.93 -8.07
C GLU A 169 10.20 -5.51 -8.64
N ALA A 170 10.74 -6.52 -7.96
CA ALA A 170 11.94 -7.22 -8.39
C ALA A 170 11.78 -8.74 -8.24
N GLY A 171 12.45 -9.51 -9.09
CA GLY A 171 12.40 -10.96 -9.03
C GLY A 171 12.30 -11.61 -10.41
N ARG A 172 11.78 -12.84 -10.40
CA ARG A 172 11.73 -13.72 -11.59
C ARG A 172 10.33 -13.89 -12.19
N ALA A 173 9.31 -13.27 -11.62
CA ALA A 173 7.97 -13.36 -12.17
C ALA A 173 7.89 -12.63 -13.51
N ASP A 174 7.26 -13.26 -14.49
CA ASP A 174 6.98 -12.66 -15.79
C ASP A 174 5.61 -11.98 -15.75
N TYR A 175 5.58 -10.75 -15.22
CA TYR A 175 4.33 -10.01 -15.11
C TYR A 175 3.69 -9.74 -16.48
N GLY A 176 4.50 -9.53 -17.54
CA GLY A 176 3.99 -9.33 -18.90
C GLY A 176 3.30 -10.56 -19.50
N HIS A 177 3.57 -11.76 -18.98
CA HIS A 177 2.88 -12.99 -19.37
C HIS A 177 1.49 -13.12 -18.75
N VAL A 178 1.28 -12.54 -17.57
CA VAL A 178 0.03 -12.68 -16.79
C VAL A 178 -0.87 -11.46 -16.94
N TRP A 179 -0.29 -10.26 -16.93
CA TRP A 179 -0.98 -8.96 -16.91
C TRP A 179 -2.05 -8.85 -17.98
N HIS A 180 -3.31 -8.66 -17.54
CA HIS A 180 -4.50 -8.52 -18.39
C HIS A 180 -4.73 -9.68 -19.38
N THR A 181 -4.26 -10.88 -19.05
CA THR A 181 -4.43 -12.08 -19.89
C THR A 181 -5.20 -13.18 -19.17
N GLN A 182 -5.62 -14.20 -19.92
CA GLN A 182 -6.19 -15.45 -19.40
C GLN A 182 -5.23 -16.26 -18.51
N ASN A 183 -3.94 -15.89 -18.51
CA ASN A 183 -2.92 -16.52 -17.69
C ASN A 183 -2.87 -15.91 -16.29
N ASP A 184 -3.63 -14.86 -16.00
CA ASP A 184 -3.64 -14.29 -14.66
C ASP A 184 -4.31 -15.23 -13.65
N ARG A 185 -3.47 -16.13 -13.10
CA ARG A 185 -3.85 -17.29 -12.31
C ARG A 185 -2.89 -17.45 -11.11
N PRO A 186 -3.36 -18.06 -10.01
CA PRO A 186 -2.55 -18.20 -8.80
C PRO A 186 -1.28 -19.03 -8.98
N GLU A 187 -1.23 -19.89 -10.00
CA GLU A 187 -0.06 -20.73 -10.31
C GLU A 187 1.19 -19.93 -10.74
N PHE A 188 1.00 -18.69 -11.20
CA PHE A 188 2.10 -17.79 -11.53
C PHE A 188 2.56 -16.96 -10.34
N SER A 189 1.82 -16.97 -9.23
CA SER A 189 2.19 -16.29 -8.00
C SER A 189 3.34 -17.02 -7.30
N ILE A 190 4.27 -16.26 -6.73
CA ILE A 190 5.49 -16.77 -6.08
C ILE A 190 5.36 -16.57 -4.56
N PRO A 191 5.07 -17.63 -3.78
CA PRO A 191 4.76 -17.50 -2.35
C PRO A 191 5.85 -16.84 -1.51
N GLU A 192 7.13 -17.12 -1.80
CA GLU A 192 8.25 -16.55 -1.04
C GLU A 192 8.36 -15.03 -1.22
N TYR A 193 7.92 -14.49 -2.37
CA TYR A 193 7.90 -13.06 -2.64
C TYR A 193 6.73 -12.39 -1.91
N LEU A 194 5.55 -13.00 -1.91
CA LEU A 194 4.40 -12.52 -1.13
C LEU A 194 4.69 -12.44 0.37
N VAL A 195 5.49 -13.36 0.92
CA VAL A 195 5.95 -13.27 2.32
C VAL A 195 6.78 -12.01 2.54
N GLN A 196 7.74 -11.72 1.66
CA GLN A 196 8.56 -10.51 1.78
C GLN A 196 7.71 -9.25 1.60
N SER A 197 6.84 -9.20 0.59
CA SER A 197 5.97 -8.05 0.31
C SER A 197 5.05 -7.71 1.48
N SER A 198 4.48 -8.73 2.12
CA SER A 198 3.62 -8.56 3.30
C SER A 198 4.39 -8.04 4.51
N VAL A 199 5.61 -8.56 4.75
CA VAL A 199 6.48 -8.08 5.84
C VAL A 199 6.96 -6.66 5.57
N ASP A 200 7.27 -6.33 4.32
CA ASP A 200 7.68 -4.99 3.92
C ASP A 200 6.56 -3.98 4.15
N HIS A 201 5.33 -4.25 3.69
CA HIS A 201 4.18 -3.40 3.99
C HIS A 201 3.95 -3.20 5.50
N ALA A 202 4.06 -4.26 6.30
CA ALA A 202 3.93 -4.16 7.76
C ALA A 202 5.05 -3.30 8.38
N ALA A 203 6.30 -3.52 7.99
CA ALA A 203 7.45 -2.81 8.53
C ALA A 203 7.46 -1.33 8.11
N MET A 204 7.23 -1.05 6.83
CA MET A 204 7.19 0.29 6.25
C MET A 204 6.05 1.10 6.87
N SER A 205 4.83 0.56 6.90
CA SER A 205 3.68 1.27 7.49
C SER A 205 3.87 1.55 8.98
N LEU A 206 4.42 0.59 9.73
CA LEU A 206 4.72 0.79 11.16
C LEU A 206 5.81 1.82 11.39
N TYR A 207 6.88 1.82 10.59
CA TYR A 207 7.95 2.83 10.65
C TYR A 207 7.36 4.23 10.52
N PHE A 208 6.63 4.48 9.43
CA PHE A 208 6.10 5.82 9.14
C PHE A 208 4.96 6.22 10.05
N ALA A 209 4.16 5.27 10.54
CA ALA A 209 3.15 5.55 11.55
C ALA A 209 3.76 5.98 12.89
N ASN A 210 5.02 5.62 13.18
CA ASN A 210 5.74 5.99 14.39
C ASN A 210 6.80 7.09 14.21
N ALA A 211 7.10 7.50 12.98
CA ALA A 211 8.08 8.54 12.68
C ALA A 211 7.80 9.86 13.43
N ALA A 212 8.84 10.63 13.72
CA ALA A 212 8.68 11.88 14.48
C ALA A 212 7.78 12.91 13.76
N SER A 213 7.87 12.96 12.42
CA SER A 213 7.07 13.84 11.57
C SER A 213 6.40 13.06 10.44
N LEU A 214 5.41 13.68 9.80
CA LEU A 214 4.93 13.24 8.49
C LEU A 214 6.08 13.29 7.48
N LEU A 215 5.99 12.48 6.43
CA LEU A 215 6.95 12.51 5.34
C LEU A 215 6.97 13.91 4.68
N PRO A 216 8.15 14.47 4.36
CA PRO A 216 8.22 15.78 3.71
C PRO A 216 7.41 15.81 2.41
N ARG A 217 6.57 16.84 2.23
CA ARG A 217 5.80 17.00 0.99
C ARG A 217 6.75 17.30 -0.18
N PRO A 218 6.55 16.69 -1.36
CA PRO A 218 7.22 17.10 -2.58
C PRO A 218 6.94 18.57 -2.86
N ALA A 219 7.94 19.28 -3.39
CA ALA A 219 7.72 20.62 -3.91
C ALA A 219 6.58 20.57 -4.92
N THR A 220 5.52 21.33 -4.68
CA THR A 220 4.38 21.43 -5.59
C THR A 220 4.76 22.46 -6.65
N PRO A 221 5.04 22.10 -7.93
CA PRO A 221 4.78 23.07 -8.98
C PRO A 221 3.29 23.36 -8.92
N VAL A 222 2.96 24.63 -8.69
CA VAL A 222 1.60 25.19 -8.59
C VAL A 222 0.72 24.51 -9.63
N ALA A 223 -0.29 23.77 -9.19
CA ALA A 223 -1.25 23.16 -10.10
C ALA A 223 -2.23 24.23 -10.57
N ASP A 224 -1.94 24.86 -11.71
CA ASP A 224 -2.96 25.60 -12.48
C ASP A 224 -3.97 24.68 -13.17
N ARG A 225 -3.80 23.35 -13.04
CA ARG A 225 -4.75 22.37 -13.60
C ARG A 225 -5.63 21.78 -12.50
N PRO A 226 -6.95 21.99 -12.54
CA PRO A 226 -7.86 21.19 -11.71
C PRO A 226 -7.63 19.71 -12.03
N LEU A 227 -7.84 18.84 -11.02
CA LEU A 227 -7.99 17.41 -11.27
C LEU A 227 -8.95 17.25 -12.45
N PRO A 228 -8.64 16.40 -13.46
CA PRO A 228 -9.65 16.07 -14.45
C PRO A 228 -10.88 15.64 -13.66
N SER A 229 -12.00 16.32 -13.89
CA SER A 229 -13.27 15.87 -13.33
C SER A 229 -13.36 14.38 -13.61
N VAL A 230 -13.62 13.55 -12.59
CA VAL A 230 -14.11 12.19 -12.85
C VAL A 230 -15.24 12.42 -13.85
N PRO A 231 -15.12 11.95 -15.11
CA PRO A 231 -16.09 12.34 -16.12
C PRO A 231 -17.47 12.00 -15.57
N GLU A 232 -18.39 12.96 -15.59
CA GLU A 232 -19.79 12.74 -15.24
C GLU A 232 -20.39 11.82 -16.32
N PHE A 233 -20.01 10.54 -16.32
CA PHE A 233 -20.65 9.52 -17.12
C PHE A 233 -21.98 9.13 -16.46
N GLY A 234 -22.85 10.09 -16.16
CA GLY A 234 -24.21 9.83 -15.67
C GLY A 234 -24.29 9.02 -14.37
N GLY A 235 -24.29 9.70 -13.22
CA GLY A 235 -24.97 9.20 -12.01
C GLY A 235 -24.19 8.29 -11.06
N TRP A 236 -22.86 8.22 -11.13
CA TRP A 236 -22.07 7.43 -10.17
C TRP A 236 -21.99 8.12 -8.80
N ARG A 237 -22.16 7.35 -7.72
CA ARG A 237 -21.91 7.76 -6.33
C ARG A 237 -21.02 6.69 -5.68
N ILE A 238 -19.88 7.11 -5.16
CA ILE A 238 -18.94 6.25 -4.44
C ILE A 238 -19.34 6.26 -2.96
N PHE A 239 -19.62 5.08 -2.40
CA PHE A 239 -19.99 4.89 -1.00
C PHE A 239 -18.86 4.16 -0.27
N ASP A 240 -18.55 4.62 0.94
CA ASP A 240 -17.52 4.06 1.82
C ASP A 240 -18.24 3.43 3.02
N PRO A 241 -18.10 2.11 3.26
CA PRO A 241 -18.84 1.40 4.30
C PRO A 241 -18.40 1.72 5.73
N LEU A 242 -17.40 2.60 5.95
CA LEU A 242 -17.00 3.06 7.29
C LEU A 242 -18.11 3.78 8.10
N GLU A 243 -19.32 3.92 7.55
CA GLU A 243 -20.48 4.44 8.28
C GLU A 243 -21.18 3.38 9.16
N GLU A 244 -21.00 2.07 8.96
CA GLU A 244 -21.67 1.06 9.79
C GLU A 244 -20.85 -0.24 9.98
N HIS A 245 -20.47 -0.49 11.26
CA HIS A 245 -20.18 -1.78 11.93
C HIS A 245 -18.77 -1.99 12.53
N GLY A 246 -18.79 -2.49 13.78
CA GLY A 246 -17.63 -2.76 14.65
C GLY A 246 -17.01 -4.16 14.44
N PRO A 247 -16.02 -4.54 15.27
CA PRO A 247 -15.09 -5.62 14.95
C PRO A 247 -15.51 -6.96 15.55
N GLU A 248 -15.27 -8.04 14.80
CA GLU A 248 -14.59 -9.26 15.27
C GLU A 248 -14.51 -10.31 14.15
N CYS A 249 -13.31 -10.85 13.91
CA CYS A 249 -13.14 -12.21 13.38
C CYS A 249 -11.75 -12.72 13.81
N ASP A 250 -11.76 -13.89 14.44
CA ASP A 250 -10.62 -14.59 15.02
C ASP A 250 -10.35 -15.83 14.17
N HIS A 251 -9.11 -16.05 13.70
CA HIS A 251 -8.68 -17.32 13.11
C HIS A 251 -7.16 -17.56 13.32
N ASP A 252 -6.86 -18.71 13.92
CA ASP A 252 -5.55 -19.35 13.98
C ASP A 252 -5.05 -19.76 12.58
N ASP A 253 -3.72 -19.78 12.37
CA ASP A 253 -3.05 -20.69 11.41
C ASP A 253 -1.51 -20.71 11.53
N ASP A 254 -0.94 -21.92 11.43
CA ASP A 254 0.44 -22.33 11.75
C ASP A 254 1.52 -21.91 10.72
N PHE A 255 1.16 -21.43 9.53
CA PHE A 255 2.12 -20.99 8.50
C PHE A 255 2.83 -19.68 8.88
N ALA A 256 2.08 -18.79 9.53
CA ALA A 256 2.60 -17.54 10.06
C ALA A 256 3.57 -17.77 11.23
N ALA A 257 3.36 -18.79 12.06
CA ALA A 257 4.11 -19.00 13.30
C ALA A 257 5.63 -19.14 13.08
N TYR A 258 6.06 -19.78 11.99
CA TYR A 258 7.48 -19.96 11.67
C TYR A 258 8.19 -18.65 11.31
N TRP A 259 7.59 -17.84 10.43
CA TRP A 259 8.12 -16.53 10.04
C TRP A 259 7.89 -15.47 11.12
N TRP A 260 6.81 -15.61 11.90
CA TRP A 260 6.48 -14.81 13.07
C TRP A 260 7.50 -14.99 14.19
N ASP A 261 7.92 -16.21 14.49
CA ASP A 261 8.95 -16.48 15.49
C ASP A 261 10.31 -15.92 15.04
N ARG A 262 10.57 -15.84 13.72
CA ARG A 262 11.74 -15.13 13.16
C ARG A 262 11.62 -13.61 13.28
N PHE A 263 10.46 -13.02 12.95
CA PHE A 263 10.19 -11.58 13.08
C PHE A 263 10.15 -11.10 14.54
N LEU A 264 9.52 -11.85 15.45
CA LEU A 264 9.44 -11.57 16.89
C LEU A 264 10.79 -11.67 17.59
N ARG A 265 11.71 -12.53 17.13
CA ARG A 265 13.08 -12.57 17.64
C ARG A 265 13.83 -11.26 17.40
N GLU A 266 13.51 -10.57 16.30
CA GLU A 266 14.14 -9.29 15.93
C GLU A 266 13.34 -8.06 16.36
N LEU A 267 12.04 -8.20 16.67
CA LEU A 267 11.17 -7.09 17.11
C LEU A 267 11.71 -6.31 18.33
N PRO A 268 12.31 -6.94 19.37
CA PRO A 268 12.94 -6.22 20.47
C PRO A 268 14.20 -5.45 20.06
N ARG A 269 14.85 -5.80 18.94
CA ARG A 269 15.96 -5.04 18.35
C ARG A 269 15.43 -3.85 17.55
N LEU A 270 14.40 -4.09 16.75
CA LEU A 270 13.70 -3.07 15.97
C LEU A 270 13.04 -2.02 16.87
N ALA A 271 12.23 -2.42 17.85
CA ALA A 271 11.62 -1.53 18.83
C ALA A 271 12.65 -0.76 19.67
N ARG A 272 13.84 -1.32 19.94
CA ARG A 272 14.93 -0.60 20.63
C ARG A 272 15.62 0.44 19.73
N SER A 273 15.62 0.25 18.42
CA SER A 273 16.06 1.27 17.46
C SER A 273 15.03 2.40 17.31
N PHE A 274 13.73 2.11 17.48
CA PHE A 274 12.64 3.09 17.38
C PHE A 274 12.36 3.91 18.65
N VAL A 275 12.93 3.54 19.80
CA VAL A 275 12.76 4.26 21.09
C VAL A 275 13.96 5.17 21.41
N ARG A 276 15.00 5.22 20.55
CA ARG A 276 16.23 6.00 20.78
C ARG A 276 16.57 7.07 19.74
N SER A 277 15.63 7.47 18.88
CA SER A 277 15.77 8.68 18.05
C SER A 277 14.83 9.80 18.47
#